data_AF-A0A7C2LWQ5-F1
#
_entry.id   AF-A0A7C2LWQ5-F1
#
_cell.length_a   1.000
_cell.length_b   1.000
_cell.length_c   1.000
_cell.angle_alpha   90.00
_cell.angle_beta   90.00
_cell.angle_gamma   90.00
#
_symmetry.space_group_name_H-M   'P 1'
#
loop_
_entity.id
_entity.type
_entity.pdbx_description
1 polymer ?
#
loop_
_entity_poly.entity_id
_entity_poly.type
_entity_poly.pdbx_seq_one_letter_code
_entity_poly.pdbx_strand_id
1 'polypeptide(L)'
;MSANKGQKFLLYGSILAYCLIGIEIIIMISPFALYFYSVYAPILNLLGSSRLTSWTTEFFLPHMVFLDDPVILAISYLQVLLVIGLVLFLMAAVPLYWGRFTGRGVVTFSFYAKIRHPQYLFLAISGFGLLLYWPRFIILIFFVSMLYVYYILARNEEWRMKNEAPGVYEKYMADIPMFLPGEPGGKLYALLFGWIKPKWFGILVSYILALSMAIVAAVGIRSYTVTKLPVVKTEGQVALLPVFERSPGEVRELYGHVLQSEDVR
;
A
#
# COMPACT_ATOMS: atom_id res chain seq x y z
N MET A 1 23.63 -1.54 27.03
CA MET A 1 24.21 -1.91 25.71
C MET A 1 23.92 -0.80 24.71
N SER A 2 24.94 -0.15 24.16
CA SER A 2 24.80 0.94 23.18
C SER A 2 24.29 0.39 21.86
N ALA A 3 23.09 0.78 21.43
CA ALA A 3 22.57 0.43 20.11
C ALA A 3 23.55 0.88 19.01
N ASN A 4 23.89 -0.03 18.11
CA ASN A 4 24.87 0.19 17.04
C ASN A 4 24.41 1.38 16.15
N LYS A 5 25.33 2.20 15.63
CA LYS A 5 24.98 3.41 14.84
C LYS A 5 23.99 3.11 13.71
N GLY A 6 24.13 1.95 13.04
CA GLY A 6 23.21 1.48 12.00
C GLY A 6 21.80 1.15 12.50
N GLN A 7 21.65 0.60 13.71
CA GLN A 7 20.34 0.32 14.29
C GLN A 7 19.60 1.60 14.69
N LYS A 8 20.33 2.60 15.21
CA LYS A 8 19.75 3.92 15.49
C LYS A 8 19.28 4.60 14.21
N PHE A 9 20.09 4.56 13.15
CA PHE A 9 19.71 5.12 11.86
C PHE A 9 18.47 4.43 11.26
N LEU A 10 18.42 3.10 11.27
CA LEU A 10 17.25 2.34 10.82
C LEU A 10 16.01 2.65 11.66
N LEU A 11 16.17 2.78 12.98
CA LEU A 11 15.07 3.15 13.87
C LEU A 11 14.53 4.55 13.53
N TYR A 12 15.39 5.57 13.44
CA TYR A 12 14.96 6.92 13.09
C TYR A 12 14.36 6.99 11.68
N GLY A 13 14.94 6.29 10.71
CA GLY A 13 14.37 6.17 9.37
C GLY A 13 12.99 5.51 9.36
N SER A 14 12.79 4.47 10.16
CA SER A 14 11.50 3.80 10.29
C SER A 14 10.45 4.66 11.00
N ILE A 15 10.83 5.38 12.06
CA ILE A 15 9.95 6.33 12.75
C ILE A 15 9.52 7.43 11.78
N LEU A 16 10.46 7.99 11.02
CA LEU A 16 10.16 9.00 10.01
C LEU A 16 9.20 8.44 8.95
N ALA A 17 9.45 7.22 8.45
CA ALA A 17 8.58 6.56 7.48
C ALA A 17 7.16 6.33 8.02
N TYR A 18 7.01 5.87 9.27
CA TYR A 18 5.70 5.70 9.90
C TYR A 18 4.98 7.00 10.17
N CYS A 19 5.70 8.03 10.61
CA CYS A 19 5.13 9.36 10.74
C CYS A 19 4.65 9.85 9.38
N LEU A 20 5.43 9.65 8.31
CA LEU A 20 5.06 10.06 6.96
C LEU A 20 3.82 9.30 6.47
N ILE A 21 3.76 7.98 6.64
CA ILE A 21 2.61 7.13 6.28
C ILE A 21 1.37 7.50 7.12
N GLY A 22 1.51 7.65 8.44
CA GLY A 22 0.40 7.99 9.34
C GLY A 22 -0.13 9.39 9.08
N ILE A 23 0.77 10.34 8.81
CA ILE A 23 0.43 11.68 8.35
C ILE A 23 -0.28 11.58 6.99
N GLU A 24 0.21 10.79 6.03
CA GLU A 24 -0.43 10.61 4.72
C GLU A 24 -1.85 10.03 4.82
N ILE A 25 -2.08 9.04 5.68
CA ILE A 25 -3.43 8.52 5.96
C ILE A 25 -4.34 9.61 6.54
N ILE A 26 -3.87 10.37 7.54
CA ILE A 26 -4.66 11.47 8.13
C ILE A 26 -4.96 12.54 7.08
N ILE A 27 -3.96 12.89 6.26
CA ILE A 27 -4.08 13.87 5.19
C ILE A 27 -5.14 13.45 4.18
N MET A 28 -5.09 12.20 3.72
CA MET A 28 -5.93 11.70 2.63
C MET A 28 -7.39 11.51 3.03
N ILE A 29 -7.69 11.29 4.31
CA ILE A 29 -9.06 11.20 4.82
C ILE A 29 -9.58 12.58 5.29
N SER A 30 -8.69 13.55 5.52
CA SER A 30 -9.07 14.89 5.96
C SER A 30 -9.41 15.84 4.80
N PRO A 31 -10.22 16.89 5.04
CA PRO A 31 -10.45 17.96 4.07
C PRO A 31 -9.18 18.76 3.72
N PHE A 32 -8.05 18.52 4.40
CA PHE A 32 -6.75 19.14 4.12
C PHE A 32 -5.97 18.46 2.99
N ALA A 33 -6.51 17.43 2.34
CA ALA A 33 -5.89 16.79 1.18
C ALA A 33 -5.48 17.81 0.11
N LEU A 34 -6.31 18.84 -0.15
CA LEU A 34 -6.01 19.97 -1.04
C LEU A 34 -4.75 20.76 -0.60
N TYR A 35 -4.61 21.01 0.70
CA TYR A 35 -3.47 21.73 1.26
C TYR A 35 -2.17 20.91 1.17
N PHE A 36 -2.26 19.60 1.36
CA PHE A 36 -1.10 18.72 1.24
C PHE A 36 -0.72 18.41 -0.21
N TYR A 37 -1.68 18.42 -1.14
CA TYR A 37 -1.36 18.42 -2.57
C TYR A 37 -0.43 19.58 -2.92
N SER A 38 -0.55 20.74 -2.27
CA SER A 38 0.38 21.85 -2.48
C SER A 38 1.81 21.57 -1.98
N VAL A 39 1.97 20.70 -0.96
CA VAL A 39 3.27 20.28 -0.41
C VAL A 39 3.91 19.17 -1.26
N TYR A 40 3.10 18.24 -1.77
CA TYR A 40 3.57 17.14 -2.63
C TYR A 40 3.74 17.57 -4.08
N ALA A 41 2.99 18.56 -4.57
CA ALA A 41 3.03 19.00 -5.95
C ALA A 41 4.45 19.35 -6.45
N PRO A 42 5.30 20.07 -5.69
CA PRO A 42 6.69 20.29 -6.09
C PRO A 42 7.46 18.98 -6.31
N ILE A 43 7.33 18.01 -5.41
CA ILE A 43 8.03 16.71 -5.50
C ILE A 43 7.51 15.91 -6.70
N LEU A 44 6.19 15.86 -6.88
CA LEU A 44 5.57 15.18 -8.01
C LEU A 44 5.94 15.84 -9.34
N ASN A 45 6.01 17.18 -9.40
CA ASN A 45 6.43 17.91 -10.58
C ASN A 45 7.92 17.68 -10.90
N LEU A 46 8.78 17.61 -9.89
CA LEU A 46 10.19 17.25 -10.06
C LEU A 46 10.33 15.85 -10.65
N LEU A 47 9.62 14.86 -10.09
CA LEU A 47 9.60 13.49 -10.64
C LEU A 47 8.96 13.45 -12.04
N GLY A 48 7.95 14.27 -12.30
CA GLY A 48 7.28 14.38 -13.59
C GLY A 48 8.14 15.02 -14.69
N SER A 49 9.05 15.92 -14.31
CA SER A 49 9.89 16.66 -15.26
C SER A 49 10.96 15.80 -15.94
N SER A 50 11.36 14.69 -15.33
CA SER A 50 12.36 13.78 -15.88
C SER A 50 11.72 12.60 -16.59
N ARG A 51 12.21 12.30 -17.80
CA ARG A 51 11.77 11.17 -18.64
C ARG A 51 11.88 9.82 -17.92
N LEU A 52 12.81 9.67 -16.99
CA LEU A 52 13.06 8.41 -16.28
C LEU A 52 12.10 8.18 -15.11
N THR A 53 11.52 9.24 -14.54
CA THR A 53 10.71 9.17 -13.31
C THR A 53 9.26 9.56 -13.51
N SER A 54 8.90 10.12 -14.68
CA SER A 54 7.53 10.59 -14.95
C SER A 54 6.47 9.51 -14.72
N TRP A 55 6.76 8.28 -15.17
CA TRP A 55 5.87 7.13 -15.02
C TRP A 55 5.53 6.81 -13.56
N THR A 56 6.40 7.16 -12.60
CA THR A 56 6.13 6.90 -11.17
C THR A 56 4.95 7.72 -10.66
N THR A 57 4.69 8.88 -11.26
CA THR A 57 3.58 9.76 -10.88
C THR A 57 2.27 9.38 -11.55
N GLU A 58 2.30 8.51 -12.57
CA GLU A 58 1.11 8.08 -13.30
C GLU A 58 0.24 7.12 -12.48
N PHE A 59 -1.04 7.05 -12.85
CA PHE A 59 -1.98 6.09 -12.28
C PHE A 59 -2.00 4.79 -13.08
N PHE A 60 -2.10 3.66 -12.38
CA PHE A 60 -2.28 2.33 -12.97
C PHE A 60 -3.74 1.84 -12.94
N LEU A 61 -4.62 2.50 -12.17
CA LEU A 61 -6.08 2.33 -12.21
C LEU A 61 -6.76 3.70 -12.36
N PRO A 62 -7.96 3.76 -12.96
CA PRO A 62 -8.77 4.98 -13.01
C PRO A 62 -9.20 5.40 -11.62
N HIS A 63 -9.17 6.71 -11.37
CA HIS A 63 -9.62 7.30 -10.10
C HIS A 63 -10.77 8.32 -10.29
N MET A 64 -11.09 8.70 -11.53
CA MET A 64 -12.17 9.65 -11.87
C MET A 64 -13.06 9.16 -13.02
N VAL A 65 -12.91 7.91 -13.44
CA VAL A 65 -13.75 7.29 -14.48
C VAL A 65 -14.25 5.97 -13.91
N PHE A 66 -15.56 5.81 -13.86
CA PHE A 66 -16.21 4.60 -13.40
C PHE A 66 -16.53 3.74 -14.62
N LEU A 67 -16.03 2.51 -14.62
CA LEU A 67 -16.22 1.55 -15.71
C LEU A 67 -17.12 0.41 -15.21
N ASP A 68 -18.09 -0.04 -16.02
CA ASP A 68 -18.90 -1.22 -15.70
C ASP A 68 -18.21 -2.53 -16.14
N ASP A 69 -16.88 -2.59 -16.03
CA ASP A 69 -16.12 -3.83 -16.22
C ASP A 69 -16.06 -4.61 -14.90
N PRO A 70 -16.46 -5.90 -14.87
CA PRO A 70 -16.57 -6.67 -13.63
C PRO A 70 -15.22 -6.86 -12.92
N VAL A 71 -14.11 -6.89 -13.65
CA VAL A 71 -12.77 -7.06 -13.06
C VAL A 71 -12.34 -5.76 -12.37
N ILE A 72 -12.51 -4.62 -13.05
CA ILE A 72 -12.17 -3.31 -12.49
C ILE A 72 -13.06 -3.00 -11.29
N LEU A 73 -14.35 -3.32 -11.37
CA LEU A 73 -15.29 -3.14 -10.26
C LEU A 73 -14.91 -4.00 -9.06
N ALA A 74 -14.54 -5.27 -9.28
CA ALA A 74 -14.07 -6.15 -8.22
C ALA A 74 -12.81 -5.61 -7.53
N ILE A 75 -11.84 -5.09 -8.29
CA ILE A 75 -10.64 -4.45 -7.75
C ILE A 75 -11.01 -3.18 -6.96
N SER A 76 -11.93 -2.36 -7.46
CA SER A 76 -12.39 -1.16 -6.79
C SER A 76 -13.05 -1.46 -5.44
N TYR A 77 -13.84 -2.55 -5.32
CA TYR A 77 -14.42 -2.93 -4.03
C TYR A 77 -13.38 -3.28 -2.96
N LEU A 78 -12.18 -3.72 -3.34
CA LEU A 78 -11.10 -4.02 -2.39
C LEU A 78 -10.57 -2.76 -1.67
N GLN A 79 -10.91 -1.55 -2.13
CA GLN A 79 -10.61 -0.31 -1.40
C GLN A 79 -11.19 -0.31 0.03
N VAL A 80 -12.27 -1.08 0.28
CA VAL A 80 -12.85 -1.27 1.63
C VAL A 80 -11.84 -1.80 2.66
N LEU A 81 -10.78 -2.49 2.19
CA LEU A 81 -9.70 -2.99 3.03
C LEU A 81 -8.95 -1.87 3.77
N LEU A 82 -8.99 -0.63 3.27
CA LEU A 82 -8.45 0.54 3.96
C LEU A 82 -9.06 0.67 5.35
N VAL A 83 -10.40 0.71 5.39
CA VAL A 83 -11.18 0.91 6.62
C VAL A 83 -11.11 -0.34 7.50
N ILE A 84 -11.27 -1.53 6.91
CA ILE A 84 -11.20 -2.80 7.64
C ILE A 84 -9.83 -2.96 8.32
N GLY A 85 -8.74 -2.74 7.58
CA GLY A 85 -7.39 -2.82 8.10
C GLY A 85 -7.13 -1.80 9.21
N LEU A 86 -7.63 -0.57 9.07
CA LEU A 86 -7.47 0.47 10.10
C LEU A 86 -8.23 0.12 11.39
N VAL A 87 -9.48 -0.34 11.28
CA VAL A 87 -10.26 -0.79 12.44
C VAL A 87 -9.59 -1.97 13.15
N LEU A 88 -9.14 -2.97 12.38
CA LEU A 88 -8.43 -4.13 12.95
C LEU A 88 -7.11 -3.72 13.61
N PHE A 89 -6.37 -2.78 13.03
CA PHE A 89 -5.15 -2.23 13.62
C PHE A 89 -5.44 -1.59 14.99
N LEU A 90 -6.47 -0.74 15.07
CA LEU A 90 -6.88 -0.11 16.34
C LEU A 90 -7.33 -1.15 17.36
N MET A 91 -8.08 -2.17 16.95
CA MET A 91 -8.49 -3.27 17.83
C MET A 91 -7.29 -4.10 18.33
N ALA A 92 -6.27 -4.31 17.50
CA ALA A 92 -5.05 -5.02 17.88
C ALA A 92 -4.15 -4.20 18.81
N ALA A 93 -4.26 -2.87 18.79
CA ALA A 93 -3.54 -1.99 19.71
C ALA A 93 -4.05 -2.15 21.15
N VAL A 94 -5.37 -2.29 21.35
CA VAL A 94 -6.00 -2.38 22.68
C VAL A 94 -5.33 -3.40 23.62
N PRO A 95 -5.20 -4.70 23.27
CA PRO A 95 -4.58 -5.69 24.17
C PRO A 95 -3.09 -5.44 24.41
N LEU A 96 -2.37 -4.84 23.45
CA LEU A 96 -0.95 -4.51 23.59
C LEU A 96 -0.74 -3.39 24.62
N TYR A 97 -1.48 -2.29 24.47
CA TYR A 97 -1.41 -1.16 25.41
C TYR A 97 -1.95 -1.57 26.79
N TRP A 98 -3.01 -2.36 26.85
CA TRP A 98 -3.51 -2.92 28.10
C TRP A 98 -2.44 -3.75 28.82
N GLY A 99 -1.75 -4.65 28.11
CA GLY A 99 -0.65 -5.44 28.68
C GLY A 99 0.46 -4.55 29.24
N ARG A 100 0.86 -3.53 28.47
CA ARG A 100 1.90 -2.58 28.88
C ARG A 100 1.51 -1.76 30.12
N PHE A 101 0.28 -1.26 30.19
CA PHE A 101 -0.19 -0.47 31.34
C PHE A 101 -0.42 -1.31 32.60
N THR A 102 -0.82 -2.58 32.43
CA THR A 102 -1.02 -3.50 33.56
C THR A 102 0.26 -4.19 34.03
N GLY A 103 1.41 -3.87 33.42
CA GLY A 103 2.69 -4.52 33.71
C GLY A 103 2.72 -6.00 33.33
N ARG A 104 1.74 -6.49 32.57
CA ARG A 104 1.73 -7.85 32.03
C ARG A 104 2.76 -7.90 30.91
N GLY A 105 3.73 -8.81 31.01
CA GLY A 105 4.83 -8.97 30.06
C GLY A 105 4.38 -9.30 28.63
N VAL A 106 4.66 -10.51 28.15
CA VAL A 106 4.31 -10.89 26.77
C VAL A 106 2.80 -11.03 26.61
N VAL A 107 2.20 -10.29 25.68
CA VAL A 107 0.78 -10.39 25.33
C VAL A 107 0.57 -11.55 24.35
N THR A 108 -0.20 -12.57 24.76
CA THR A 108 -0.42 -13.80 23.98
C THR A 108 -1.91 -14.12 23.74
N PHE A 109 -2.82 -13.19 24.01
CA PHE A 109 -4.27 -13.38 23.87
C PHE A 109 -4.87 -12.52 22.74
N SER A 110 -6.14 -12.73 22.38
CA SER A 110 -6.82 -12.05 21.27
C SER A 110 -6.12 -12.32 19.92
N PHE A 111 -5.87 -11.31 19.09
CA PHE A 111 -5.15 -11.46 17.81
C PHE A 111 -3.74 -12.05 17.98
N TYR A 112 -3.08 -11.75 19.10
CA TYR A 112 -1.75 -12.29 19.43
C TYR A 112 -1.77 -13.80 19.72
N ALA A 113 -2.93 -14.40 19.98
CA ALA A 113 -3.03 -15.86 20.11
C ALA A 113 -2.91 -16.60 18.77
N LYS A 114 -3.01 -15.88 17.64
CA LYS A 114 -2.99 -16.48 16.29
C LYS A 114 -1.81 -16.03 15.44
N ILE A 115 -1.34 -14.79 15.63
CA ILE A 115 -0.27 -14.19 14.84
C ILE A 115 0.58 -13.30 15.74
N ARG A 116 1.91 -13.31 15.55
CA ARG A 116 2.83 -12.57 16.42
C ARG A 116 2.74 -11.05 16.21
N HIS A 117 2.49 -10.63 14.98
CA HIS A 117 2.53 -9.22 14.57
C HIS A 117 1.22 -8.76 13.89
N PRO A 118 0.07 -8.79 14.60
CA PRO A 118 -1.23 -8.43 14.03
C PRO A 118 -1.28 -6.99 13.53
N GLN A 119 -0.66 -6.04 14.25
CA GLN A 119 -0.65 -4.63 13.88
C GLN A 119 0.02 -4.39 12.53
N TYR A 120 1.18 -5.01 12.27
CA TYR A 120 1.86 -4.90 10.98
C TYR A 120 1.04 -5.53 9.85
N LEU A 121 0.37 -6.66 10.10
CA LEU A 121 -0.53 -7.26 9.11
C LEU A 121 -1.72 -6.34 8.78
N PHE A 122 -2.37 -5.78 9.79
CA PHE A 122 -3.54 -4.92 9.61
C PHE A 122 -3.19 -3.58 8.96
N LEU A 123 -2.01 -3.02 9.27
CA LEU A 123 -1.47 -1.88 8.53
C LEU A 123 -1.15 -2.23 7.07
N ALA A 124 -0.63 -3.43 6.79
CA ALA A 124 -0.41 -3.88 5.42
C ALA A 124 -1.73 -4.02 4.65
N ILE A 125 -2.79 -4.55 5.27
CA ILE A 125 -4.13 -4.64 4.68
C ILE A 125 -4.70 -3.24 4.41
N SER A 126 -4.57 -2.33 5.38
CA SER A 126 -5.04 -0.94 5.25
C SER A 126 -4.27 -0.20 4.14
N GLY A 127 -2.94 -0.34 4.10
CA GLY A 127 -2.08 0.22 3.07
C GLY A 127 -2.38 -0.33 1.66
N PHE A 128 -2.81 -1.59 1.55
CA PHE A 128 -3.26 -2.14 0.28
C PHE A 128 -4.57 -1.50 -0.19
N GLY A 129 -5.53 -1.28 0.71
CA GLY A 129 -6.75 -0.52 0.39
C GLY A 129 -6.44 0.92 -0.02
N LEU A 130 -5.50 1.59 0.67
CA LEU A 130 -5.04 2.93 0.33
C LEU A 130 -4.41 2.98 -1.07
N LEU A 131 -3.57 1.99 -1.40
CA LEU A 131 -2.96 1.85 -2.72
C LEU A 131 -4.02 1.77 -3.82
N LEU A 132 -5.12 1.05 -3.60
CA LEU A 132 -6.21 0.95 -4.58
C LEU A 132 -7.07 2.21 -4.66
N TYR A 133 -7.17 2.97 -3.57
CA TYR A 133 -7.85 4.27 -3.55
C TYR A 133 -7.05 5.34 -4.29
N TRP A 134 -5.72 5.28 -4.18
CA TRP A 134 -4.79 6.19 -4.86
C TRP A 134 -3.75 5.43 -5.69
N PRO A 135 -4.17 4.87 -6.84
CA PRO A 135 -3.42 3.84 -7.56
C PRO A 135 -2.29 4.44 -8.43
N ARG A 136 -1.33 5.10 -7.79
CA ARG A 136 -0.11 5.62 -8.44
C ARG A 136 1.05 4.65 -8.30
N PHE A 137 1.91 4.61 -9.31
CA PHE A 137 3.11 3.76 -9.30
C PHE A 137 4.04 4.07 -8.13
N ILE A 138 4.20 5.34 -7.74
CA ILE A 138 5.02 5.74 -6.59
C ILE A 138 4.48 5.16 -5.27
N ILE A 139 3.15 5.17 -5.09
CA ILE A 139 2.51 4.60 -3.91
C ILE A 139 2.66 3.08 -3.90
N LEU A 140 2.61 2.42 -5.06
CA LEU A 140 2.90 0.99 -5.17
C LEU A 140 4.33 0.67 -4.72
N ILE A 141 5.32 1.45 -5.15
CA ILE A 141 6.71 1.29 -4.75
C ILE A 141 6.86 1.44 -3.24
N PHE A 142 6.25 2.48 -2.66
CA PHE A 142 6.26 2.70 -1.22
C PHE A 142 5.56 1.59 -0.45
N PHE A 143 4.41 1.12 -0.93
CA PHE A 143 3.68 0.02 -0.33
C PHE A 143 4.51 -1.26 -0.28
N VAL A 144 5.09 -1.70 -1.41
CA VAL A 144 5.94 -2.89 -1.45
C VAL A 144 7.16 -2.72 -0.54
N SER A 145 7.81 -1.55 -0.57
CA SER A 145 8.94 -1.24 0.31
C SER A 145 8.58 -1.32 1.79
N MET A 146 7.41 -0.77 2.15
CA MET A 146 6.88 -0.77 3.51
C MET A 146 6.67 -2.19 4.03
N LEU A 147 6.18 -3.14 3.21
CA LEU A 147 6.02 -4.54 3.63
C LEU A 147 7.36 -5.18 4.06
N TYR A 148 8.45 -4.87 3.35
CA TYR A 148 9.78 -5.36 3.70
C TYR A 148 10.34 -4.66 4.94
N VAL A 149 10.07 -3.37 5.10
CA VAL A 149 10.40 -2.64 6.33
C VAL A 149 9.66 -3.24 7.53
N TYR A 150 8.38 -3.59 7.39
CA TYR A 150 7.60 -4.25 8.44
C TYR A 150 8.22 -5.59 8.83
N TYR A 151 8.67 -6.38 7.85
CA TYR A 151 9.41 -7.60 8.12
C TYR A 151 10.68 -7.34 8.95
N ILE A 152 11.51 -6.38 8.56
CA ILE A 152 12.75 -6.04 9.27
C ILE A 152 12.46 -5.59 10.70
N LEU A 153 11.44 -4.76 10.89
CA LEU A 153 11.04 -4.25 12.20
C LEU A 153 10.49 -5.36 13.09
N ALA A 154 9.62 -6.21 12.56
CA ALA A 154 9.09 -7.35 13.28
C ALA A 154 10.22 -8.30 13.75
N ARG A 155 11.26 -8.49 12.93
CA ARG A 155 12.46 -9.25 13.33
C ARG A 155 13.27 -8.56 14.42
N ASN A 156 13.39 -7.24 14.37
CA ASN A 156 14.06 -6.46 15.40
C ASN A 156 13.30 -6.50 16.73
N GLU A 157 11.97 -6.41 16.69
CA GLU A 157 11.11 -6.57 17.87
C GLU A 157 11.23 -7.97 18.46
N GLU A 158 11.17 -9.02 17.64
CA GLU A 158 11.38 -10.40 18.09
C GLU A 158 12.74 -10.57 18.78
N TRP A 159 13.80 -9.96 18.23
CA TRP A 159 15.13 -10.00 18.84
C TRP A 159 15.16 -9.31 20.21
N ARG A 160 14.50 -8.15 20.36
CA ARG A 160 14.39 -7.45 21.64
C ARG A 160 13.60 -8.24 22.66
N MET A 161 12.45 -8.79 22.26
CA MET A 161 11.56 -9.55 23.14
C MET A 161 12.22 -10.83 23.69
N LYS A 162 13.08 -11.49 22.91
CA LYS A 162 13.90 -12.62 23.41
C LYS A 162 14.84 -12.22 24.55
N ASN A 163 15.37 -11.00 24.49
CA ASN A 163 16.26 -10.49 25.53
C ASN A 163 15.49 -9.95 26.75
N GLU A 164 14.30 -9.38 26.55
CA GLU A 164 13.46 -8.83 27.62
C GLU A 164 12.67 -9.91 28.38
N ALA A 165 12.27 -10.99 27.70
CA ALA A 165 11.50 -12.10 28.29
C ALA A 165 12.05 -13.47 27.83
N PRO A 166 13.27 -13.84 28.26
CA PRO A 166 13.92 -15.08 27.84
C PRO A 166 13.12 -16.32 28.27
N GLY A 167 13.07 -17.32 27.40
CA GLY A 167 12.35 -18.58 27.57
C GLY A 167 10.84 -18.49 27.33
N VAL A 168 10.20 -17.38 27.68
CA VAL A 168 8.75 -17.18 27.47
C VAL A 168 8.48 -16.84 26.00
N TYR A 169 9.23 -15.87 25.46
CA TYR A 169 9.00 -15.43 24.08
C TYR A 169 9.46 -16.47 23.05
N GLU A 170 10.52 -17.25 23.30
CA GLU A 170 10.88 -18.34 22.38
C GLU A 170 9.82 -19.43 22.29
N LYS A 171 9.19 -19.80 23.41
CA LYS A 171 8.07 -20.76 23.40
C LYS A 171 6.90 -20.22 22.59
N TYR A 172 6.52 -18.96 22.83
CA TYR A 172 5.48 -18.30 22.05
C TYR A 172 5.81 -18.25 20.54
N MET A 173 7.07 -18.00 20.17
CA MET A 173 7.51 -18.00 18.78
C MET A 173 7.45 -19.37 18.09
N ALA A 174 7.58 -20.46 18.85
CA ALA A 174 7.53 -21.81 18.30
C ALA A 174 6.12 -22.19 17.84
N ASP A 175 5.10 -21.72 18.57
CA ASP A 175 3.71 -22.10 18.33
C ASP A 175 2.95 -21.11 17.43
N ILE A 176 3.29 -19.82 17.52
CA ILE A 176 2.53 -18.75 16.85
C ILE A 176 3.30 -18.21 15.65
N PRO A 177 2.72 -18.18 14.44
CA PRO A 177 3.37 -17.71 13.21
C PRO A 177 3.54 -16.18 13.16
N MET A 178 4.47 -15.70 12.34
CA MET A 178 4.83 -14.27 12.28
C MET A 178 3.68 -13.34 11.87
N PHE A 179 3.10 -13.56 10.69
CA PHE A 179 2.09 -12.69 10.09
C PHE A 179 0.83 -13.45 9.66
N LEU A 180 0.98 -14.58 8.95
CA LEU A 180 -0.14 -15.37 8.46
C LEU A 180 -0.06 -16.81 8.99
N PRO A 181 -1.20 -17.44 9.34
CA PRO A 181 -1.25 -18.84 9.72
C PRO A 181 -0.52 -19.75 8.71
N GLY A 182 0.36 -20.60 9.21
CA GLY A 182 1.15 -21.53 8.38
C GLY A 182 2.37 -20.94 7.66
N GLU A 183 2.70 -19.66 7.90
CA GLU A 183 3.86 -18.93 7.36
C GLU A 183 4.14 -19.13 5.85
N PRO A 184 3.14 -18.92 4.97
CA PRO A 184 3.30 -19.17 3.53
C PRO A 184 4.44 -18.36 2.90
N GLY A 185 4.61 -17.09 3.31
CA GLY A 185 5.69 -16.24 2.80
C GLY A 185 7.09 -16.75 3.16
N GLY A 186 7.26 -17.28 4.37
CA GLY A 186 8.54 -17.87 4.80
C GLY A 186 8.87 -19.15 4.02
N LYS A 187 7.86 -19.99 3.78
CA LYS A 187 8.01 -21.21 2.97
C LYS A 187 8.32 -20.91 1.51
N LEU A 188 7.62 -19.95 0.92
CA LEU A 188 7.87 -19.51 -0.45
C LEU A 188 9.27 -18.91 -0.60
N TYR A 189 9.69 -18.08 0.35
CA TYR A 189 11.05 -17.54 0.38
C TYR A 189 12.10 -18.65 0.50
N ALA A 190 11.90 -19.61 1.39
CA ALA A 190 12.81 -20.74 1.55
C ALA A 190 12.91 -21.60 0.28
N LEU A 191 11.79 -21.79 -0.43
CA LEU A 191 11.74 -22.52 -1.69
C LEU A 191 12.49 -21.81 -2.82
N LEU A 192 12.28 -20.51 -2.99
CA LEU A 192 12.80 -19.75 -4.14
C LEU A 192 14.19 -19.14 -3.91
N PHE A 193 14.51 -18.78 -2.66
CA PHE A 193 15.70 -18.00 -2.33
C PHE A 193 16.51 -18.60 -1.16
N GLY A 194 16.10 -19.73 -0.59
CA GLY A 194 16.76 -20.35 0.55
C GLY A 194 18.21 -20.80 0.27
N TRP A 195 18.57 -21.01 -1.00
CA TRP A 195 19.94 -21.31 -1.42
C TRP A 195 20.87 -20.08 -1.40
N ILE A 196 20.34 -18.86 -1.37
CA ILE A 196 21.14 -17.64 -1.49
C ILE A 196 21.76 -17.30 -0.13
N LYS A 197 23.09 -17.34 -0.07
CA LYS A 197 23.89 -16.84 1.07
C LYS A 197 24.78 -15.68 0.58
N PRO A 198 24.81 -14.53 1.29
CA PRO A 198 24.24 -14.24 2.61
C PRO A 198 22.72 -13.93 2.61
N LYS A 199 22.03 -14.13 3.76
CA LYS A 199 20.57 -13.95 3.89
C LYS A 199 20.06 -12.56 3.49
N TRP A 200 20.82 -11.50 3.80
CA TRP A 200 20.44 -10.13 3.43
C TRP A 200 20.35 -9.96 1.91
N PHE A 201 21.23 -10.64 1.17
CA PHE A 201 21.24 -10.62 -0.29
C PHE A 201 20.02 -11.37 -0.84
N GLY A 202 19.66 -12.51 -0.26
CA GLY A 202 18.42 -13.21 -0.61
C GLY A 202 17.16 -12.36 -0.40
N ILE A 203 17.09 -11.60 0.71
CA ILE A 203 15.98 -10.66 0.99
C ILE A 203 15.97 -9.51 -0.02
N LEU A 204 17.14 -8.97 -0.38
CA LEU A 204 17.24 -7.91 -1.39
C LEU A 204 16.77 -8.41 -2.76
N VAL A 205 17.17 -9.61 -3.17
CA VAL A 205 16.74 -10.23 -4.42
C VAL A 205 15.23 -10.47 -4.41
N SER A 206 14.66 -10.99 -3.32
CA SER A 206 13.21 -11.18 -3.23
C SER A 206 12.45 -9.86 -3.26
N TYR A 207 13.00 -8.79 -2.65
CA TYR A 207 12.43 -7.44 -2.71
C TYR A 207 12.40 -6.90 -4.14
N ILE A 208 13.54 -6.96 -4.85
CA ILE A 208 13.62 -6.51 -6.25
C ILE A 208 12.63 -7.29 -7.11
N LEU A 209 12.58 -8.62 -6.97
CA LEU A 209 11.65 -9.44 -7.73
C LEU A 209 10.19 -9.08 -7.41
N ALA A 210 9.84 -8.97 -6.14
CA ALA A 210 8.47 -8.62 -5.72
C ALA A 210 8.06 -7.24 -6.25
N LEU A 211 8.96 -6.26 -6.20
CA LEU A 211 8.72 -4.92 -6.74
C LEU A 211 8.56 -4.95 -8.25
N SER A 212 9.42 -5.65 -8.98
CA SER A 212 9.32 -5.80 -10.44
C SER A 212 8.02 -6.48 -10.83
N MET A 213 7.64 -7.58 -10.17
CA MET A 213 6.37 -8.27 -10.43
C MET A 213 5.16 -7.37 -10.15
N ALA A 214 5.19 -6.60 -9.05
CA ALA A 214 4.14 -5.65 -8.73
C ALA A 214 3.99 -4.55 -9.80
N ILE A 215 5.11 -3.99 -10.27
CA ILE A 215 5.11 -2.99 -11.35
C ILE A 215 4.58 -3.60 -12.65
N VAL A 216 5.01 -4.81 -13.02
CA VAL A 216 4.52 -5.51 -14.22
C VAL A 216 3.01 -5.76 -14.12
N ALA A 217 2.53 -6.22 -12.97
CA ALA A 217 1.10 -6.41 -12.72
C ALA A 217 0.33 -5.09 -12.84
N ALA A 218 0.83 -4.01 -12.25
CA ALA A 218 0.22 -2.68 -12.34
C ALA A 218 0.21 -2.15 -13.78
N VAL A 219 1.28 -2.33 -14.55
CA VAL A 219 1.31 -1.99 -15.99
C VAL A 219 0.29 -2.83 -16.77
N GLY A 220 0.16 -4.12 -16.45
CA GLY A 220 -0.85 -5.01 -17.04
C GLY A 220 -2.28 -4.56 -16.75
N ILE A 221 -2.58 -4.23 -15.48
CA ILE A 221 -3.88 -3.68 -15.07
C ILE A 221 -4.15 -2.36 -15.78
N ARG A 222 -3.15 -1.48 -15.88
CA ARG A 222 -3.27 -0.21 -16.60
C ARG A 222 -3.59 -0.43 -18.07
N SER A 223 -2.84 -1.33 -18.73
CA SER A 223 -3.06 -1.66 -20.13
C SER A 223 -4.45 -2.23 -20.36
N TYR A 224 -4.89 -3.16 -19.50
CA TYR A 224 -6.25 -3.71 -19.54
C TYR A 224 -7.29 -2.60 -19.41
N THR A 225 -7.14 -1.74 -18.40
CA THR A 225 -8.12 -0.69 -18.13
C THR A 225 -8.22 0.33 -19.26
N VAL A 226 -7.10 0.74 -19.85
CA VAL A 226 -7.10 1.68 -20.98
C VAL A 226 -7.89 1.13 -22.16
N THR A 227 -7.88 -0.19 -22.40
CA THR A 227 -8.69 -0.80 -23.48
C THR A 227 -10.19 -0.83 -23.20
N LYS A 228 -10.60 -0.65 -21.95
CA LYS A 228 -12.00 -0.67 -21.51
C LYS A 228 -12.61 0.72 -21.34
N LEU A 229 -11.81 1.78 -21.46
CA LEU A 229 -12.32 3.15 -21.30
C LEU A 229 -13.42 3.44 -22.34
N PRO A 230 -14.56 4.04 -21.95
CA PRO A 230 -15.68 4.36 -22.83
C PRO A 230 -15.38 5.59 -23.71
N VAL A 231 -14.31 5.53 -24.50
CA VAL A 231 -13.88 6.65 -25.36
C VAL A 231 -14.82 6.77 -26.55
N VAL A 232 -15.54 7.89 -26.64
CA VAL A 232 -16.39 8.23 -27.77
C VAL A 232 -15.61 9.14 -28.71
N LYS A 233 -15.27 8.62 -29.89
CA LYS A 233 -14.66 9.43 -30.96
C LYS A 233 -15.75 10.30 -31.63
N THR A 234 -15.45 11.57 -31.85
CA THR A 234 -16.26 12.49 -32.66
C THR A 234 -15.67 12.62 -34.07
N GLU A 235 -16.37 13.31 -34.98
CA GLU A 235 -15.88 13.54 -36.35
C GLU A 235 -14.65 14.48 -36.40
N GLY A 236 -14.39 15.24 -35.32
CA GLY A 236 -13.16 16.00 -35.13
C GLY A 236 -12.05 15.18 -34.45
N GLN A 237 -10.83 15.74 -34.35
CA GLN A 237 -9.70 15.11 -33.65
C GLN A 237 -9.87 15.03 -32.11
N VAL A 238 -11.10 15.11 -31.59
CA VAL A 238 -11.40 15.16 -30.16
C VAL A 238 -11.94 13.81 -29.69
N ALA A 239 -11.38 13.29 -28.60
CA ALA A 239 -11.87 12.09 -27.93
C ALA A 239 -12.65 12.50 -26.68
N LEU A 240 -13.90 12.08 -26.58
CA LEU A 240 -14.75 12.31 -25.40
C LEU A 240 -14.63 11.11 -24.46
N LEU A 241 -14.39 11.38 -23.18
CA LEU A 241 -14.33 10.36 -22.14
C LEU A 241 -15.35 10.72 -21.04
N PRO A 242 -16.51 10.06 -20.99
CA PRO A 242 -17.50 10.32 -19.96
C PRO A 242 -17.00 9.76 -18.61
N VAL A 243 -17.30 10.47 -17.53
CA VAL A 243 -16.94 10.07 -16.14
C VAL A 243 -17.70 8.80 -15.71
N PHE A 244 -18.94 8.66 -16.17
CA PHE A 244 -19.79 7.50 -15.96
C PHE A 244 -20.09 6.84 -17.30
N GLU A 245 -20.38 5.54 -17.28
CA GLU A 245 -20.79 4.83 -18.49
C GLU A 245 -22.06 5.46 -19.08
N ARG A 246 -21.98 5.85 -20.35
CA ARG A 246 -23.07 6.48 -21.11
C ARG A 246 -23.05 5.99 -22.54
N SER A 247 -24.21 5.99 -23.18
CA SER A 247 -24.31 5.58 -24.57
C SER A 247 -23.52 6.54 -25.48
N PRO A 248 -22.83 6.06 -26.53
CA PRO A 248 -22.09 6.93 -27.44
C PRO A 248 -22.95 8.00 -28.13
N GLY A 249 -24.24 7.71 -28.35
CA GLY A 249 -25.20 8.65 -28.93
C GLY A 249 -25.47 9.84 -27.99
N GLU A 250 -25.80 9.54 -26.73
CA GLU A 250 -26.05 10.56 -25.70
C GLU A 250 -24.82 11.45 -25.46
N VAL A 251 -23.62 10.86 -25.43
CA VAL A 251 -22.37 11.63 -25.25
C VAL A 251 -22.12 12.58 -26.43
N ARG A 252 -22.39 12.15 -27.68
CA ARG A 252 -22.26 13.02 -28.86
C ARG A 252 -23.31 14.12 -28.89
N GLU A 253 -24.54 13.81 -28.52
CA GLU A 253 -25.64 14.79 -28.44
C GLU A 253 -25.34 15.87 -27.40
N LEU A 254 -24.93 15.48 -26.19
CA LEU A 254 -24.50 16.42 -25.14
C LEU A 254 -23.35 17.29 -25.60
N TYR A 255 -22.34 16.70 -26.26
CA TYR A 255 -21.23 17.47 -26.82
C TYR A 255 -21.70 18.47 -27.89
N GLY A 256 -22.64 18.07 -28.74
CA GLY A 256 -23.27 18.95 -29.72
C GLY A 256 -23.98 20.14 -29.08
N HIS A 257 -24.71 19.94 -27.99
CA HIS A 257 -25.35 21.01 -27.23
C HIS A 257 -24.35 21.98 -26.61
N VAL A 258 -23.24 21.47 -26.04
CA VAL A 258 -22.18 22.30 -25.45
C VAL A 258 -21.51 23.18 -26.51
N LEU A 259 -21.28 22.67 -27.72
CA LEU A 259 -20.72 23.48 -28.82
C LEU A 259 -21.67 24.60 -29.32
N GLN A 260 -22.97 24.48 -29.03
CA GLN A 260 -23.98 25.47 -29.42
C GLN A 260 -24.23 26.53 -28.35
N SER A 261 -23.75 26.34 -27.10
CA SER A 261 -23.93 27.34 -26.05
C SER A 261 -23.02 28.54 -26.24
N GLU A 262 -23.52 29.75 -25.99
CA GLU A 262 -22.76 31.01 -26.13
C GLU A 262 -21.49 31.05 -25.26
N ASP A 263 -21.48 30.33 -24.11
CA ASP A 263 -20.33 30.29 -23.19
C ASP A 263 -19.08 29.57 -23.74
N VAL A 264 -19.21 28.82 -24.85
CA VAL A 264 -18.14 28.01 -25.45
C VAL A 264 -17.67 28.60 -26.80
N ARG A 265 -18.38 29.61 -27.33
CA ARG A 265 -18.04 30.27 -28.59
C ARG A 265 -17.12 31.47 -28.44
#